data_AF-A0A5K1G8L9-F1
#
_entry.id   AF-A0A5K1G8L9-F1
#
_cell.length_a   1.000
_cell.length_b   1.000
_cell.length_c   1.000
_cell.angle_alpha   90.00
_cell.angle_beta   90.00
_cell.angle_gamma   90.00
#
_symmetry.space_group_name_H-M   'P 1'
#
loop_
_entity.id
_entity.type
_entity.pdbx_description
1 polymer ?
#
loop_
_entity_poly.entity_id
_entity_poly.type
_entity_poly.pdbx_seq_one_letter_code
_entity_poly.pdbx_strand_id
1 'polypeptide(L)' 'LWYALSKTLAEEQAWKFAEEAKMDIVTINPAMVLGPLLQPTLNSSVSLILDLIN' A
#
# COMPACT_ATOMS: atom_id res chain seq x y z
N LEU A 1 8.01 8.00 -8.41
CA LEU A 1 9.28 7.46 -7.87
C LEU A 1 9.32 7.52 -6.35
N TRP A 2 9.12 8.69 -5.73
CA TRP A 2 9.19 8.83 -4.26
C TRP A 2 8.22 7.94 -3.46
N TYR A 3 6.99 7.75 -3.95
CA TYR A 3 6.03 6.83 -3.32
C TYR A 3 6.51 5.38 -3.29
N ALA A 4 7.09 4.89 -4.40
CA ALA A 4 7.62 3.54 -4.45
C ALA A 4 8.83 3.38 -3.52
N LEU A 5 9.76 4.34 -3.56
CA LEU A 5 10.93 4.35 -2.66
C LEU A 5 10.51 4.37 -1.18
N SER A 6 9.52 5.19 -0.82
CA SER A 6 9.08 5.27 0.57
C SER A 6 8.44 3.97 1.05
N LYS A 7 7.69 3.26 0.19
CA LYS A 7 7.13 1.95 0.53
C LYS A 7 8.21 0.88 0.69
N THR A 8 9.24 0.88 -0.16
CA THR A 8 10.38 -0.03 -0.05
C THR A 8 11.15 0.18 1.26
N LEU A 9 11.52 1.42 1.57
CA LEU A 9 12.26 1.73 2.80
C LEU A 9 11.45 1.43 4.07
N ALA A 10 10.14 1.67 4.05
CA ALA A 10 9.27 1.37 5.17
C ALA A 10 9.16 -0.14 5.43
N GLU A 11 9.02 -0.95 4.38
CA GLU A 11 8.95 -2.42 4.51
C GLU A 11 10.29 -2.99 4.98
N GLU A 12 11.41 -2.52 4.43
CA GLU A 12 12.75 -2.94 4.87
C GLU A 12 12.96 -2.68 6.37
N GLN A 13 12.54 -1.51 6.86
CA GLN A 13 12.68 -1.16 8.28
C GLN A 13 11.72 -1.97 9.17
N ALA A 14 10.51 -2.27 8.70
CA ALA A 14 9.56 -3.10 9.42
C ALA A 14 10.10 -4.53 9.63
N TRP A 15 10.72 -5.13 8.61
CA TRP A 15 11.33 -6.46 8.70
C TRP A 15 12.53 -6.50 9.66
N LYS A 16 13.43 -5.51 9.59
CA LYS A 16 14.56 -5.39 10.54
C LYS A 16 14.08 -5.31 11.98
N PHE A 17 13.08 -4.47 12.23
CA PHE A 17 12.51 -4.33 13.57
C PHE A 17 11.85 -5.62 14.05
N ALA A 18 11.12 -6.33 13.18
CA ALA A 18 10.47 -7.58 13.54
C ALA A 18 11.47 -8.67 13.94
N GLU A 19 12.61 -8.76 13.24
CA GLU A 19 13.69 -9.69 13.58
C GLU A 19 14.27 -9.37 14.97
N GLU A 20 14.60 -8.11 15.24
CA GLU A 20 15.12 -7.65 16.54
C GLU A 20 14.11 -7.88 17.68
N ALA A 21 12.83 -7.62 17.42
CA ALA A 21 11.75 -7.76 18.38
C ALA A 21 11.23 -9.21 18.51
N LYS A 22 11.74 -10.16 17.72
CA LYS A 22 11.26 -11.56 17.63
C LYS A 22 9.76 -11.64 17.35
N MET A 23 9.25 -10.74 16.50
CA MET A 23 7.86 -10.71 16.09
C MET A 23 7.66 -11.54 14.82
N ASP A 24 6.66 -12.40 14.83
CA ASP A 24 6.21 -13.09 13.61
C ASP A 24 5.28 -12.15 12.83
N ILE A 25 5.72 -11.76 11.63
CA ILE A 25 4.98 -10.84 10.77
C ILE A 25 4.88 -11.39 9.35
N VAL A 26 3.81 -10.98 8.66
CA VAL A 26 3.61 -11.20 7.22
C VAL A 26 3.23 -9.89 6.57
N THR A 27 3.60 -9.73 5.30
CA THR A 27 3.22 -8.56 4.50
C THR A 27 2.27 -8.97 3.37
N ILE A 28 1.35 -8.08 3.02
CA ILE A 28 0.54 -8.18 1.82
C ILE A 28 0.91 -6.97 0.95
N ASN A 29 1.39 -7.24 -0.26
CA ASN A 29 1.91 -6.23 -1.18
C ASN A 29 0.96 -6.05 -2.38
N PRO A 30 -0.19 -5.36 -2.22
CA PRO A 30 -1.11 -5.12 -3.32
C PRO A 30 -0.55 -4.09 -4.32
N ALA A 31 -1.05 -4.14 -5.55
CA ALA A 31 -0.83 -3.11 -6.56
C ALA A 31 -2.01 -2.13 -6.59
N MET A 32 -2.73 -2.04 -7.70
CA MET A 32 -3.97 -1.27 -7.79
C MET A 32 -5.12 -2.07 -7.19
N VAL A 33 -5.83 -1.47 -6.22
CA VAL A 33 -6.93 -2.14 -5.50
C VAL A 33 -8.28 -1.63 -6.00
N LEU A 34 -9.11 -2.56 -6.48
CA LEU A 34 -10.43 -2.28 -7.06
C LEU A 34 -11.54 -2.91 -6.21
N GLY A 35 -12.71 -2.27 -6.19
CA GLY A 35 -13.88 -2.80 -5.49
C GLY A 35 -14.86 -1.73 -5.04
N PRO A 36 -15.94 -2.12 -4.34
CA PRO A 36 -16.90 -1.18 -3.79
C PRO A 36 -16.23 -0.25 -2.76
N LEU A 37 -16.51 1.04 -2.87
CA LEU A 37 -16.07 2.02 -1.88
C LEU A 37 -17.00 1.96 -0.66
N LEU A 38 -16.41 1.75 0.51
CA LEU A 38 -17.13 1.83 1.80
C LEU A 38 -17.24 3.27 2.32
N GLN A 39 -16.61 4.22 1.63
CA GLN A 39 -16.53 5.63 2.00
C GLN A 39 -17.01 6.50 0.82
N PRO A 40 -17.56 7.71 1.06
CA PRO A 40 -18.05 8.59 0.01
C PRO A 40 -16.93 9.41 -0.67
N THR A 41 -15.66 8.99 -0.54
CA THR A 41 -14.49 9.69 -1.09
C THR A 41 -13.62 8.74 -1.90
N LEU A 42 -12.99 9.25 -2.96
CA LEU A 42 -12.08 8.48 -3.79
C LEU A 42 -10.77 8.22 -3.04
N ASN A 43 -10.30 6.97 -3.11
CA ASN A 43 -8.91 6.66 -2.80
C ASN A 43 -8.04 6.81 -4.05
N SER A 44 -6.71 6.80 -3.88
CA SER A 44 -5.79 7.01 -5.00
C SER A 44 -5.93 5.97 -6.12
N SER A 45 -6.26 4.71 -5.80
CA SER A 45 -6.41 3.64 -6.80
C SER A 45 -7.65 3.84 -7.66
N VAL A 46 -8.80 4.13 -7.02
CA VAL A 46 -10.07 4.31 -7.72
C VAL A 46 -10.12 5.65 -8.46
N SER A 47 -9.44 6.69 -7.96
CA SER A 47 -9.28 7.95 -8.70
C SER A 47 -8.64 7.72 -10.06
N LEU A 48 -7.60 6.90 -10.14
CA LEU A 48 -6.92 6.63 -11.41
C LEU A 48 -7.81 5.87 -12.40
N ILE A 49 -8.71 5.01 -11.92
CA ILE A 49 -9.71 4.38 -12.80
C ILE A 49 -10.72 5.41 -13.30
N LEU A 50 -11.21 6.28 -12.41
CA LEU A 50 -12.16 7.31 -12.78
C LEU A 50 -11.60 8.19 -13.92
N ASP A 51 -10.32 8.53 -13.85
CA ASP A 51 -9.61 9.29 -14.87
C ASP A 51 -9.45 8.53 -16.20
N LEU A 52 -9.55 7.20 -16.20
CA LEU A 52 -9.46 6.37 -17.41
C LEU A 52 -10.80 6.17 -18.13
N ILE A 53 -11.91 6.25 -17.39
CA ILE A 53 -13.25 5.96 -17.91
C ILE A 53 -14.07 7.20 -18.24
N ASN A 54 -13.60 8.39 -17.83
CA ASN A 54 -14.16 9.70 -18.16
C ASN A 54 -13.38 10.37 -19.29
#